data_AF-A0AAE3VQ65-F1
#
_entry.id   AF-A0AAE3VQ65-F1
#
_cell.length_a   1.000
_cell.length_b   1.000
_cell.length_c   1.000
_cell.angle_alpha   90.00
_cell.angle_beta   90.00
_cell.angle_gamma   90.00
#
_symmetry.space_group_name_H-M   'P 1'
#
loop_
_entity.id
_entity.type
_entity.pdbx_description
1 polymer ?
#
loop_
_entity_poly.entity_id
_entity_poly.type
_entity_poly.pdbx_seq_one_letter_code
_entity_poly.pdbx_strand_id
1 'polypeptide(L)'
;MTDLIRIDQFAGVGIYYDRVRPEDYGVRGVPIEPFIDREFAEETERFFARLFLECAAAGLGEVTAIFTGGVGRDPSVGGQSYHHQNRTFDLDALVFEDGRKWVADSFPDAPHFYLGIEAVLRKSFGTVLTYDYNRAHQDHIHFDNGEPPGFHTMSKSRVLFLQNSLFYLFDRTLGRDGVYGPETDAIAGSVLSELNLGPLSSSDTWTAFLEATTDRAMLRSANVLAA
;
A
#
# COMPACT_ATOMS: atom_id res chain seq x y z
N MET A 1 19.58 19.98 -0.36
CA MET A 1 20.25 18.78 0.20
C MET A 1 19.15 17.99 0.87
N THR A 2 18.94 16.74 0.45
CA THR A 2 18.04 15.80 1.12
C THR A 2 18.58 15.54 2.53
N ASP A 3 17.73 15.70 3.55
CA ASP A 3 18.08 15.44 4.94
C ASP A 3 17.85 13.95 5.22
N LEU A 4 18.93 13.17 5.16
CA LEU A 4 18.87 11.73 5.32
C LEU A 4 19.07 11.33 6.79
N ILE A 5 18.20 10.45 7.27
CA ILE A 5 18.31 9.79 8.58
C ILE A 5 18.46 8.29 8.41
N ARG A 6 18.91 7.61 9.48
CA ARG A 6 18.84 6.16 9.58
C ARG A 6 17.64 5.77 10.43
N ILE A 7 16.94 4.73 10.00
CA ILE A 7 15.81 4.14 10.70
C ILE A 7 15.98 2.63 10.75
N ASP A 8 15.53 1.98 11.81
CA ASP A 8 15.44 0.51 11.95
C ASP A 8 14.00 0.04 12.14
N GLN A 9 13.07 0.96 12.35
CA GLN A 9 11.68 0.66 12.68
C GLN A 9 10.74 1.75 12.19
N PHE A 10 9.47 1.37 12.00
CA PHE A 10 8.35 2.29 11.88
C PHE A 10 7.26 1.91 12.88
N ALA A 11 6.68 2.90 13.57
CA ALA A 11 5.66 2.70 14.59
C ALA A 11 6.04 1.64 15.65
N GLY A 12 7.32 1.60 16.02
CA GLY A 12 7.88 0.64 16.97
C GLY A 12 8.09 -0.79 16.43
N VAL A 13 7.86 -1.03 15.14
CA VAL A 13 8.03 -2.33 14.49
C VAL A 13 9.26 -2.34 13.60
N GLY A 14 10.15 -3.32 13.82
CA GLY A 14 11.42 -3.42 13.10
C GLY A 14 11.27 -3.69 11.61
N ILE A 15 12.22 -3.18 10.82
CA ILE A 15 12.30 -3.33 9.36
C ILE A 15 13.36 -4.38 9.01
N TYR A 16 13.01 -5.28 8.10
CA TYR A 16 13.86 -6.40 7.69
C TYR A 16 13.91 -6.51 6.17
N TYR A 17 15.10 -6.78 5.64
CA TYR A 17 15.29 -7.11 4.22
C TYR A 17 15.17 -8.62 4.02
N ASP A 18 14.22 -9.04 3.19
CA ASP A 18 13.88 -10.45 2.94
C ASP A 18 14.32 -10.94 1.55
N ARG A 19 15.03 -10.10 0.78
CA ARG A 19 15.52 -10.46 -0.56
C ARG A 19 17.00 -10.85 -0.61
N VAL A 20 17.59 -11.27 0.52
CA VAL A 20 18.99 -11.75 0.57
C VAL A 20 19.19 -12.94 -0.36
N ARG A 21 18.21 -13.85 -0.40
CA ARG A 21 18.12 -14.95 -1.36
C ARG A 21 16.67 -15.08 -1.85
N PRO A 22 16.43 -15.65 -3.04
CA PRO A 22 15.07 -15.82 -3.56
C PRO A 22 14.13 -16.57 -2.60
N GLU A 23 14.63 -17.57 -1.87
CA GLU A 23 13.85 -18.35 -0.91
C GLU A 23 13.52 -17.63 0.41
N ASP A 24 14.07 -16.44 0.63
CA ASP A 24 13.85 -15.65 1.84
C ASP A 24 12.63 -14.71 1.72
N TYR A 25 12.20 -14.37 0.49
CA TYR A 25 11.09 -13.45 0.21
C TYR A 25 9.80 -13.90 0.91
N GLY A 26 9.22 -13.02 1.72
CA GLY A 26 8.02 -13.30 2.53
C GLY A 26 8.20 -14.36 3.62
N VAL A 27 9.40 -14.94 3.79
CA VAL A 27 9.67 -16.05 4.74
C VAL A 27 10.61 -15.61 5.86
N ARG A 28 11.76 -15.00 5.53
CA ARG A 28 12.81 -14.61 6.48
C ARG A 28 13.39 -13.25 6.11
N GLY A 29 13.41 -12.35 7.09
CA GLY A 29 14.06 -11.06 6.96
C GLY A 29 15.35 -10.94 7.79
N VAL A 30 16.30 -10.15 7.32
CA VAL A 30 17.49 -9.72 8.08
C VAL A 30 17.29 -8.26 8.51
N PRO A 31 17.53 -7.89 9.79
CA PRO A 31 17.39 -6.51 10.24
C PRO A 31 18.22 -5.56 9.39
N ILE A 32 17.65 -4.41 9.04
CA ILE A 32 18.35 -3.36 8.30
C ILE A 32 18.17 -1.99 8.96
N GLU A 33 19.09 -1.09 8.65
CA GLU A 33 19.07 0.30 9.10
C GLU A 33 19.36 1.24 7.90
N PRO A 34 18.43 1.34 6.93
CA PRO A 34 18.64 2.11 5.71
C PRO A 34 18.71 3.62 5.95
N PHE A 35 19.33 4.33 5.02
CA PHE A 35 19.15 5.78 4.91
C PHE A 35 17.82 6.08 4.23
N ILE A 36 17.12 7.08 4.75
CA ILE A 36 15.82 7.53 4.25
C ILE A 36 15.75 9.06 4.37
N ASP A 37 15.08 9.72 3.44
CA ASP A 37 14.73 11.12 3.58
C ASP A 37 13.81 11.35 4.79
N ARG A 38 14.09 12.38 5.60
CA ARG A 38 13.36 12.64 6.85
C ARG A 38 11.87 12.86 6.64
N GLU A 39 11.48 13.67 5.67
CA GLU A 39 10.07 14.00 5.44
C GLU A 39 9.31 12.75 4.99
N PHE A 40 9.90 11.99 4.05
CA PHE A 40 9.35 10.71 3.63
C PHE A 40 9.27 9.68 4.79
N ALA A 41 10.27 9.65 5.67
CA ALA A 41 10.25 8.78 6.86
C ALA A 41 9.11 9.16 7.82
N GLU A 42 8.87 10.44 8.05
CA GLU A 42 7.76 10.89 8.90
C GLU A 42 6.38 10.56 8.31
N GLU A 43 6.25 10.63 6.98
CA GLU A 43 5.04 10.17 6.28
C GLU A 43 4.85 8.66 6.40
N THR A 44 5.93 7.90 6.24
CA THR A 44 5.93 6.43 6.32
C THR A 44 5.64 5.95 7.75
N GLU A 45 6.18 6.63 8.76
CA GLU A 45 5.85 6.43 10.18
C GLU A 45 4.35 6.59 10.43
N ARG A 46 3.74 7.67 9.94
CA ARG A 46 2.29 7.91 10.08
C ARG A 46 1.46 6.85 9.37
N PHE A 47 1.90 6.42 8.19
CA PHE A 47 1.26 5.34 7.45
C PHE A 47 1.25 4.04 8.27
N PHE A 48 2.41 3.56 8.75
CA PHE A 48 2.49 2.32 9.50
C PHE A 48 1.74 2.42 10.84
N ALA A 49 1.86 3.54 11.55
CA ALA A 49 1.10 3.78 12.77
C ALA A 49 -0.41 3.67 12.52
N ARG A 50 -0.93 4.26 11.43
CA ARG A 50 -2.34 4.13 11.06
C ARG A 50 -2.69 2.70 10.68
N LEU A 51 -1.89 2.04 9.84
CA LEU A 51 -2.16 0.68 9.39
C LEU A 51 -2.22 -0.31 10.57
N PHE A 52 -1.33 -0.19 11.55
CA PHE A 52 -1.31 -1.07 12.72
C PHE A 52 -2.53 -0.85 13.62
N LEU A 53 -3.00 0.41 13.75
CA LEU A 53 -4.27 0.68 14.42
C LEU A 53 -5.46 0.02 13.71
N GLU A 54 -5.49 0.06 12.37
CA GLU A 54 -6.54 -0.61 11.59
C GLU A 54 -6.48 -2.14 11.76
N CYS A 55 -5.27 -2.73 11.75
CA CYS A 55 -5.09 -4.16 11.98
C CYS A 55 -5.59 -4.58 13.37
N ALA A 56 -5.23 -3.83 14.40
CA ALA A 56 -5.65 -4.08 15.77
C ALA A 56 -7.18 -3.93 15.92
N ALA A 57 -7.76 -2.87 15.37
CA ALA A 57 -9.22 -2.62 15.41
C ALA A 57 -10.01 -3.73 14.71
N ALA A 58 -9.45 -4.32 13.65
CA ALA A 58 -10.04 -5.43 12.90
C ALA A 58 -9.82 -6.80 13.55
N GLY A 59 -9.05 -6.90 14.63
CA GLY A 59 -8.72 -8.17 15.27
C GLY A 59 -7.75 -9.03 14.47
N LEU A 60 -6.92 -8.42 13.61
CA LEU A 60 -5.89 -9.15 12.84
C LEU A 60 -4.66 -9.52 13.68
N GLY A 61 -4.53 -8.96 14.88
CA GLY A 61 -3.39 -9.14 15.77
C GLY A 61 -2.32 -8.05 15.59
N GLU A 62 -1.30 -8.09 16.44
CA GLU A 62 -0.19 -7.15 16.39
C GLU A 62 0.80 -7.50 15.27
N VAL A 63 1.27 -6.49 14.54
CA VAL A 63 2.36 -6.64 13.56
C VAL A 63 3.69 -6.56 14.30
N THR A 64 4.58 -7.53 14.05
CA THR A 64 5.87 -7.68 14.75
C THR A 64 7.08 -7.52 13.85
N ALA A 65 6.91 -7.58 12.52
CA ALA A 65 7.97 -7.23 11.57
C ALA A 65 7.42 -6.68 10.25
N ILE A 66 8.15 -5.73 9.68
CA ILE A 66 7.93 -5.18 8.33
C ILE A 66 9.03 -5.74 7.43
N PHE A 67 8.66 -6.46 6.37
CA PHE A 67 9.63 -6.93 5.37
C PHE A 67 9.62 -6.01 4.15
N THR A 68 10.79 -5.74 3.61
CA THR A 68 10.97 -4.78 2.52
C THR A 68 11.98 -5.25 1.48
N GLY A 69 11.65 -4.97 0.21
CA GLY A 69 12.56 -5.08 -0.93
C GLY A 69 13.57 -3.94 -1.02
N GLY A 70 13.42 -2.90 -0.19
CA GLY A 70 14.34 -1.78 -0.05
C GLY A 70 13.65 -0.41 0.09
N VAL A 71 14.37 0.55 0.67
CA VAL A 71 13.96 1.94 0.87
C VAL A 71 14.70 2.91 -0.08
N GLY A 72 15.92 2.55 -0.45
CA GLY A 72 16.78 3.36 -1.29
C GLY A 72 17.81 2.49 -1.98
N ARG A 73 18.41 3.03 -3.04
CA ARG A 73 19.56 2.41 -3.70
C ARG A 73 20.84 3.07 -3.22
N ASP A 74 21.95 2.35 -3.37
CA ASP A 74 23.28 2.90 -3.16
C ASP A 74 23.42 4.21 -3.98
N PRO A 75 23.64 5.36 -3.34
CA PRO A 75 23.78 6.64 -4.02
C PRO A 75 25.01 6.68 -4.96
N SER A 76 25.95 5.73 -4.85
CA SER A 76 27.06 5.57 -5.79
C SER A 76 26.61 5.04 -7.16
N VAL A 77 25.44 4.38 -7.21
CA VAL A 77 24.80 3.91 -8.44
C VAL A 77 23.86 5.01 -8.90
N GLY A 78 24.32 5.89 -9.79
CA GLY A 78 23.51 7.02 -10.27
C GLY A 78 22.18 6.59 -10.90
N GLY A 79 21.15 7.42 -10.75
CA GLY A 79 19.83 7.22 -11.35
C GLY A 79 18.85 8.34 -11.00
N GLN A 80 17.68 8.33 -11.63
CA GLN A 80 16.67 9.40 -11.49
C GLN A 80 15.41 8.95 -10.73
N SER A 81 15.25 7.66 -10.41
CA SER A 81 14.11 7.18 -9.63
C SER A 81 14.18 7.64 -8.17
N TYR A 82 13.05 7.68 -7.47
CA TYR A 82 12.99 8.05 -6.05
C TYR A 82 13.79 7.13 -5.12
N HIS A 83 14.11 5.90 -5.54
CA HIS A 83 15.10 5.05 -4.83
C HIS A 83 16.48 5.71 -4.74
N HIS A 84 16.91 6.47 -5.74
CA HIS A 84 18.20 7.18 -5.71
C HIS A 84 18.13 8.44 -4.83
N GLN A 85 16.94 8.84 -4.42
CA GLN A 85 16.69 9.96 -3.52
C GLN A 85 16.39 9.49 -2.08
N ASN A 86 16.32 8.18 -1.82
CA ASN A 86 15.89 7.57 -0.56
C ASN A 86 14.49 8.04 -0.11
N ARG A 87 13.59 8.22 -1.08
CA ARG A 87 12.23 8.74 -0.89
C ARG A 87 11.17 7.73 -1.31
N THR A 88 11.44 6.46 -1.11
CA THR A 88 10.55 5.38 -1.54
C THR A 88 10.67 4.18 -0.61
N PHE A 89 9.71 3.26 -0.71
CA PHE A 89 9.70 2.05 0.08
C PHE A 89 8.99 0.94 -0.72
N ASP A 90 9.62 -0.21 -0.80
CA ASP A 90 9.03 -1.43 -1.37
C ASP A 90 8.59 -2.33 -0.21
N LEU A 91 7.28 -2.41 0.04
CA LEU A 91 6.70 -3.26 1.09
C LEU A 91 6.45 -4.66 0.55
N ASP A 92 7.15 -5.65 1.11
CA ASP A 92 7.10 -7.05 0.67
C ASP A 92 6.15 -7.88 1.52
N ALA A 93 6.21 -7.74 2.85
CA ALA A 93 5.37 -8.51 3.76
C ALA A 93 5.20 -7.85 5.14
N LEU A 94 4.18 -8.31 5.86
CA LEU A 94 3.95 -8.02 7.28
C LEU A 94 3.86 -9.33 8.05
N VAL A 95 4.53 -9.41 9.20
CA VAL A 95 4.50 -10.57 10.09
C VAL A 95 3.69 -10.24 11.33
N PHE A 96 2.75 -11.09 11.69
CA PHE A 96 1.90 -10.95 12.87
C PHE A 96 2.46 -11.75 14.05
N GLU A 97 2.06 -11.37 15.27
CA GLU A 97 2.51 -11.97 16.53
C GLU A 97 2.31 -13.49 16.62
N ASP A 98 1.30 -14.04 15.96
CA ASP A 98 1.00 -15.47 15.93
C ASP A 98 1.74 -16.23 14.80
N GLY A 99 2.64 -15.54 14.10
CA GLY A 99 3.47 -16.10 13.03
C GLY A 99 2.84 -16.08 11.64
N ARG A 100 1.55 -15.69 11.52
CA ARG A 100 0.92 -15.43 10.21
C ARG A 100 1.69 -14.33 9.48
N LYS A 101 1.65 -14.40 8.14
CA LYS A 101 2.27 -13.40 7.27
C LYS A 101 1.29 -12.99 6.19
N TRP A 102 1.24 -11.70 5.92
CA TRP A 102 0.75 -11.20 4.64
C TRP A 102 1.95 -10.94 3.74
N VAL A 103 1.89 -11.38 2.49
CA VAL A 103 2.96 -11.22 1.49
C VAL A 103 2.35 -10.56 0.26
N ALA A 104 3.03 -9.57 -0.32
CA ALA A 104 2.45 -8.72 -1.36
C ALA A 104 2.08 -9.50 -2.64
N ASP A 105 2.81 -10.56 -2.98
CA ASP A 105 2.48 -11.42 -4.13
C ASP A 105 1.21 -12.26 -3.95
N SER A 106 0.63 -12.31 -2.74
CA SER A 106 -0.61 -13.01 -2.46
C SER A 106 -1.85 -12.30 -3.01
N PHE A 107 -1.72 -11.16 -3.69
CA PHE A 107 -2.86 -10.37 -4.20
C PHE A 107 -3.88 -11.17 -5.02
N PRO A 108 -3.49 -12.08 -5.94
CA PRO A 108 -4.46 -12.85 -6.73
C PRO A 108 -5.38 -13.73 -5.87
N ASP A 109 -4.87 -14.23 -4.75
CA ASP A 109 -5.56 -15.18 -3.88
C ASP A 109 -6.23 -14.50 -2.67
N ALA A 110 -5.62 -13.42 -2.17
CA ALA A 110 -6.03 -12.69 -0.97
C ALA A 110 -5.99 -11.16 -1.17
N PRO A 111 -6.85 -10.61 -2.05
CA PRO A 111 -6.80 -9.19 -2.42
C PRO A 111 -7.30 -8.24 -1.32
N HIS A 112 -8.11 -8.73 -0.37
CA HIS A 112 -8.80 -7.85 0.58
C HIS A 112 -7.84 -7.06 1.47
N PHE A 113 -6.93 -7.75 2.18
CA PHE A 113 -6.00 -7.06 3.08
C PHE A 113 -4.99 -6.20 2.29
N TYR A 114 -4.55 -6.69 1.13
CA TYR A 114 -3.72 -5.94 0.19
C TYR A 114 -4.35 -4.60 -0.17
N LEU A 115 -5.62 -4.58 -0.56
CA LEU A 115 -6.35 -3.35 -0.89
C LEU A 115 -6.60 -2.46 0.33
N GLY A 116 -6.70 -3.04 1.53
CA GLY A 116 -6.73 -2.28 2.78
C GLY A 116 -5.42 -1.53 3.02
N ILE A 117 -4.28 -2.21 2.84
CA ILE A 117 -2.95 -1.58 2.93
C ILE A 117 -2.82 -0.46 1.89
N GLU A 118 -3.17 -0.74 0.63
CA GLU A 118 -3.13 0.25 -0.44
C GLU A 118 -4.04 1.46 -0.16
N ALA A 119 -5.23 1.24 0.41
CA ALA A 119 -6.15 2.31 0.76
C ALA A 119 -5.56 3.24 1.84
N VAL A 120 -4.87 2.68 2.85
CA VAL A 120 -4.20 3.48 3.89
C VAL A 120 -3.00 4.24 3.29
N LEU A 121 -2.19 3.60 2.43
CA LEU A 121 -1.07 4.25 1.74
C LEU A 121 -1.54 5.47 0.94
N ARG A 122 -2.63 5.34 0.18
CA ARG A 122 -3.15 6.40 -0.70
C ARG A 122 -3.72 7.62 0.04
N LYS A 123 -3.84 7.56 1.37
CA LYS A 123 -4.14 8.74 2.22
C LYS A 123 -2.92 9.66 2.37
N SER A 124 -1.72 9.11 2.24
CA SER A 124 -0.45 9.83 2.44
C SER A 124 0.37 9.99 1.16
N PHE A 125 0.29 9.02 0.24
CA PHE A 125 1.16 8.95 -0.93
C PHE A 125 0.37 9.04 -2.24
N GLY A 126 0.84 9.91 -3.16
CA GLY A 126 0.28 10.00 -4.51
C GLY A 126 0.76 8.90 -5.45
N THR A 127 2.00 8.43 -5.26
CA THR A 127 2.57 7.31 -6.00
C THR A 127 2.48 6.05 -5.17
N VAL A 128 1.64 5.11 -5.61
CA VAL A 128 1.56 3.75 -5.05
C VAL A 128 1.44 2.78 -6.22
N LEU A 129 2.41 1.90 -6.43
CA LEU A 129 2.43 0.95 -7.55
C LEU A 129 2.27 -0.46 -7.00
N THR A 130 1.27 -1.17 -7.52
CA THR A 130 0.78 -2.43 -6.98
C THR A 130 0.75 -3.54 -8.02
N TYR A 131 0.27 -4.73 -7.63
CA TYR A 131 0.34 -5.97 -8.39
C TYR A 131 -0.05 -5.83 -9.87
N ASP A 132 -1.20 -5.20 -10.14
CA ASP A 132 -1.72 -5.04 -11.51
C ASP A 132 -1.05 -3.90 -12.29
N TYR A 133 -0.18 -3.10 -11.68
CA TYR A 133 0.48 -1.99 -12.35
C TYR A 133 1.38 -2.47 -13.49
N ASN A 134 2.27 -3.43 -13.19
CA ASN A 134 3.06 -4.20 -14.16
C ASN A 134 3.78 -5.38 -13.45
N ARG A 135 4.45 -6.23 -14.24
CA ARG A 135 5.19 -7.40 -13.75
C ARG A 135 6.24 -7.09 -12.67
N ALA A 136 6.85 -5.90 -12.68
CA ALA A 136 7.88 -5.54 -11.72
C ALA A 136 7.34 -5.27 -10.31
N HIS A 137 6.03 -5.06 -10.16
CA HIS A 137 5.37 -4.74 -8.87
C HIS A 137 4.44 -5.87 -8.41
N GLN A 138 4.56 -7.06 -9.00
CA GLN A 138 3.76 -8.22 -8.61
C GLN A 138 4.20 -8.83 -7.28
N ASP A 139 5.35 -8.44 -6.75
CA ASP A 139 5.94 -8.97 -5.53
C ASP A 139 6.13 -7.91 -4.42
N HIS A 140 5.63 -6.68 -4.59
CA HIS A 140 5.69 -5.65 -3.55
C HIS A 140 4.66 -4.56 -3.78
N ILE A 141 4.39 -3.76 -2.75
CA ILE A 141 3.76 -2.45 -2.90
C ILE A 141 4.85 -1.39 -2.85
N HIS A 142 5.08 -0.73 -3.98
CA HIS A 142 5.98 0.42 -4.06
C HIS A 142 5.22 1.68 -3.70
N PHE A 143 5.82 2.56 -2.90
CA PHE A 143 5.28 3.91 -2.69
C PHE A 143 6.38 4.95 -2.53
N ASP A 144 6.07 6.19 -2.91
CA ASP A 144 6.92 7.36 -2.78
C ASP A 144 6.09 8.63 -2.58
N ASN A 145 6.75 9.72 -2.16
CA ASN A 145 6.14 11.04 -1.99
C ASN A 145 6.48 12.02 -3.12
N GLY A 146 6.67 11.50 -4.35
CA GLY A 146 6.92 12.32 -5.54
C GLY A 146 5.70 13.07 -6.04
N GLU A 147 4.52 12.51 -5.83
CA GLU A 147 3.22 13.06 -6.25
C GLU A 147 2.31 13.28 -5.02
N PRO A 148 1.47 14.33 -5.02
CA PRO A 148 0.53 14.55 -3.93
C PRO A 148 -0.57 13.47 -3.88
N PRO A 149 -1.12 13.18 -2.69
CA PRO A 149 -2.27 12.29 -2.54
C PRO A 149 -3.51 12.90 -3.23
N GLY A 150 -4.42 12.04 -3.69
CA GLY A 150 -5.60 12.43 -4.44
C GLY A 150 -5.91 11.48 -5.60
N PHE A 151 -7.10 11.62 -6.18
CA PHE A 151 -7.52 10.82 -7.33
C PHE A 151 -7.37 11.59 -8.65
N HIS A 152 -6.79 10.92 -9.65
CA HIS A 152 -6.65 11.44 -11.02
C HIS A 152 -6.99 10.34 -12.02
N THR A 153 -7.93 10.63 -12.92
CA THR A 153 -8.42 9.68 -13.95
C THR A 153 -7.34 9.30 -14.97
N MET A 154 -6.30 10.13 -15.13
CA MET A 154 -5.17 9.87 -16.03
C MET A 154 -4.06 9.03 -15.39
N SER A 155 -4.17 8.71 -14.09
CA SER A 155 -3.16 7.96 -13.36
C SER A 155 -3.51 6.47 -13.34
N LYS A 156 -2.82 5.66 -14.16
CA LYS A 156 -3.05 4.21 -14.26
C LYS A 156 -3.11 3.54 -12.89
N SER A 157 -2.16 3.83 -12.00
CA SER A 157 -2.11 3.23 -10.66
C SER A 157 -3.35 3.57 -9.83
N ARG A 158 -3.75 4.85 -9.78
CA ARG A 158 -4.94 5.29 -9.01
C ARG A 158 -6.23 4.68 -9.58
N VAL A 159 -6.31 4.55 -10.90
CA VAL A 159 -7.46 3.92 -11.56
C VAL A 159 -7.51 2.42 -11.30
N LEU A 160 -6.38 1.70 -11.36
CA LEU A 160 -6.32 0.29 -11.02
C LEU A 160 -6.80 0.03 -9.59
N PHE A 161 -6.35 0.84 -8.63
CA PHE A 161 -6.85 0.76 -7.26
C PHE A 161 -8.36 0.94 -7.15
N LEU A 162 -8.91 1.96 -7.82
CA LEU A 162 -10.35 2.20 -7.84
C LEU A 162 -11.08 0.97 -8.41
N GLN A 163 -10.65 0.48 -9.59
CA GLN A 163 -11.26 -0.67 -10.25
C GLN A 163 -11.18 -1.95 -9.40
N ASN A 164 -10.02 -2.21 -8.79
CA ASN A 164 -9.82 -3.35 -7.89
C ASN A 164 -10.66 -3.23 -6.62
N SER A 165 -10.75 -2.04 -6.03
CA SER A 165 -11.60 -1.80 -4.86
C SER A 165 -13.08 -2.04 -5.21
N LEU A 166 -13.55 -1.46 -6.31
CA LEU A 166 -14.93 -1.65 -6.80
C LEU A 166 -15.25 -3.13 -7.00
N PHE A 167 -14.32 -3.88 -7.60
CA PHE A 167 -14.50 -5.31 -7.85
C PHE A 167 -14.49 -6.15 -6.58
N TYR A 168 -13.42 -6.07 -5.79
CA TYR A 168 -13.18 -6.99 -4.68
C TYR A 168 -13.84 -6.58 -3.36
N LEU A 169 -14.17 -5.30 -3.16
CA LEU A 169 -14.67 -4.77 -1.88
C LEU A 169 -16.09 -4.21 -1.96
N PHE A 170 -16.49 -3.75 -3.15
CA PHE A 170 -17.85 -3.25 -3.41
C PHE A 170 -18.65 -4.19 -4.31
N ASP A 171 -18.17 -5.41 -4.56
CA ASP A 171 -18.91 -6.46 -5.28
C ASP A 171 -19.45 -6.00 -6.66
N ARG A 172 -18.67 -5.18 -7.38
CA ARG A 172 -19.00 -4.74 -8.73
C ARG A 172 -18.31 -5.60 -9.78
N THR A 173 -18.93 -5.70 -10.95
CA THR A 173 -18.31 -6.36 -12.12
C THR A 173 -17.92 -5.28 -13.12
N LEU A 174 -16.62 -5.20 -13.44
CA LEU A 174 -16.04 -4.24 -14.38
C LEU A 174 -14.68 -4.70 -14.88
N GLY A 175 -14.21 -4.13 -15.99
CA GLY A 175 -12.82 -4.25 -16.42
C GLY A 175 -11.85 -3.60 -15.43
N ARG A 176 -10.65 -4.18 -15.31
CA ARG A 176 -9.58 -3.73 -14.41
C ARG A 176 -8.29 -3.53 -15.21
N ASP A 177 -8.29 -2.54 -16.08
CA ASP A 177 -7.24 -2.26 -17.06
C ASP A 177 -6.39 -1.00 -16.73
N GLY A 178 -6.79 -0.24 -15.71
CA GLY A 178 -6.16 1.01 -15.33
C GLY A 178 -6.55 2.19 -16.22
N VAL A 179 -7.61 2.07 -17.03
CA VAL A 179 -8.15 3.14 -17.88
C VAL A 179 -9.47 3.64 -17.30
N TYR A 180 -9.56 4.94 -16.98
CA TYR A 180 -10.80 5.53 -16.49
C TYR A 180 -11.74 5.81 -17.67
N GLY A 181 -12.50 4.79 -18.06
CA GLY A 181 -13.50 4.86 -19.13
C GLY A 181 -14.94 5.00 -18.61
N PRO A 182 -15.93 5.07 -19.52
CA PRO A 182 -17.35 5.22 -19.16
C PRO A 182 -17.88 4.12 -18.22
N GLU A 183 -17.40 2.88 -18.34
CA GLU A 183 -17.77 1.79 -17.42
C GLU A 183 -17.30 2.06 -16.00
N THR A 184 -16.03 2.42 -15.82
CA THR A 184 -15.46 2.77 -14.51
C THR A 184 -16.18 3.97 -13.91
N ASP A 185 -16.45 5.01 -14.71
CA ASP A 185 -17.13 6.22 -14.27
C ASP A 185 -18.55 5.93 -13.75
N ALA A 186 -19.35 5.18 -14.53
CA ALA A 186 -20.71 4.84 -14.15
C ALA A 186 -20.77 4.00 -12.86
N ILE A 187 -19.89 3.00 -12.73
CA ILE A 187 -19.85 2.10 -11.57
C ILE A 187 -19.33 2.82 -10.33
N ALA A 188 -18.27 3.62 -10.47
CA ALA A 188 -17.76 4.46 -9.39
C ALA A 188 -18.86 5.43 -8.92
N GLY A 189 -19.56 6.08 -9.85
CA GLY A 189 -20.68 6.98 -9.53
C GLY A 189 -21.81 6.31 -8.73
N SER A 190 -22.15 5.05 -9.06
CA SER A 190 -23.14 4.28 -8.29
C SER A 190 -22.66 4.03 -6.85
N VAL A 191 -21.41 3.56 -6.68
CA VAL A 191 -20.85 3.27 -5.35
C VAL A 191 -20.72 4.54 -4.51
N LEU A 192 -20.27 5.65 -5.10
CA LEU A 192 -20.21 6.94 -4.40
C LEU A 192 -21.59 7.39 -3.95
N SER A 193 -22.61 7.22 -4.79
CA SER A 193 -24.00 7.55 -4.44
C SER A 193 -24.50 6.70 -3.27
N GLU A 194 -24.21 5.40 -3.25
CA GLU A 194 -24.56 4.50 -2.14
C GLU A 194 -23.85 4.86 -0.83
N LEU A 195 -22.62 5.38 -0.93
CA LEU A 195 -21.86 5.89 0.21
C LEU A 195 -22.24 7.33 0.60
N ASN A 196 -23.17 7.97 -0.12
CA ASN A 196 -23.52 9.39 0.02
C ASN A 196 -22.31 10.34 -0.13
N LEU A 197 -21.42 10.03 -1.08
CA LEU A 197 -20.20 10.78 -1.37
C LEU A 197 -20.35 11.61 -2.65
N GLY A 198 -19.52 12.65 -2.75
CA GLY A 198 -19.43 13.53 -3.93
C GLY A 198 -18.55 12.95 -5.05
N PRO A 199 -18.00 13.81 -5.92
CA PRO A 199 -17.08 13.38 -6.98
C PRO A 199 -15.67 13.06 -6.44
N LEU A 200 -15.05 11.98 -6.95
CA LEU A 200 -13.70 11.52 -6.54
C LEU A 200 -12.59 12.55 -6.73
N SER A 201 -12.77 13.55 -7.59
CA SER A 201 -11.81 14.64 -7.77
C SER A 201 -11.69 15.55 -6.55
N SER A 202 -12.64 15.49 -5.61
CA SER A 202 -12.54 16.19 -4.32
C SER A 202 -11.64 15.40 -3.36
N SER A 203 -10.68 16.09 -2.75
CA SER A 203 -9.78 15.51 -1.75
C SER A 203 -10.55 14.87 -0.58
N ASP A 204 -11.62 15.53 -0.11
CA ASP A 204 -12.43 15.03 1.01
C ASP A 204 -13.20 13.77 0.61
N THR A 205 -13.75 13.76 -0.61
CA THR A 205 -14.45 12.59 -1.15
C THR A 205 -13.49 11.42 -1.35
N TRP A 206 -12.30 11.69 -1.89
CA TRP A 206 -11.28 10.66 -2.07
C TRP A 206 -10.88 10.05 -0.74
N THR A 207 -10.62 10.88 0.26
CA THR A 207 -10.30 10.43 1.62
C THR A 207 -11.44 9.59 2.21
N ALA A 208 -12.69 10.04 2.09
CA ALA A 208 -13.85 9.28 2.58
C ALA A 208 -14.03 7.94 1.85
N PHE A 209 -13.76 7.88 0.55
CA PHE A 209 -13.75 6.63 -0.21
C PHE A 209 -12.64 5.67 0.27
N LEU A 210 -11.44 6.19 0.55
CA LEU A 210 -10.33 5.40 1.11
C LEU A 210 -10.65 4.86 2.50
N GLU A 211 -11.31 5.64 3.35
CA GLU A 211 -11.80 5.17 4.67
C GLU A 211 -12.81 4.03 4.50
N ALA A 212 -13.85 4.21 3.67
CA ALA A 212 -14.83 3.15 3.41
C ALA A 212 -14.20 1.88 2.80
N THR A 213 -13.17 2.05 1.98
CA THR A 213 -12.39 0.94 1.41
C THR A 213 -11.58 0.22 2.47
N THR A 214 -10.92 0.97 3.37
CA THR A 214 -10.15 0.44 4.51
C THR A 214 -11.06 -0.41 5.39
N ASP A 215 -12.21 0.13 5.83
CA ASP A 215 -13.15 -0.58 6.71
C ASP A 215 -13.61 -1.91 6.11
N ARG A 216 -14.00 -1.89 4.82
CA ARG A 216 -14.47 -3.09 4.11
C ARG A 216 -13.35 -4.12 3.94
N ALA A 217 -12.16 -3.66 3.59
CA ALA A 217 -10.99 -4.51 3.42
C ALA A 217 -10.62 -5.21 4.74
N MET A 218 -10.54 -4.46 5.83
CA MET A 218 -10.20 -4.99 7.15
C MET A 218 -11.26 -5.99 7.64
N LEU A 219 -12.55 -5.66 7.50
CA LEU A 219 -13.65 -6.56 7.86
C LEU A 219 -13.61 -7.88 7.07
N ARG A 220 -13.36 -7.83 5.76
CA ARG A 220 -13.25 -9.05 4.93
C ARG A 220 -12.00 -9.86 5.26
N SER A 221 -10.92 -9.20 5.65
CA SER A 221 -9.64 -9.84 5.98
C SER A 221 -9.70 -10.59 7.31
N ALA A 222 -10.37 -10.03 8.32
CA ALA A 222 -10.58 -10.69 9.61
C ALA A 222 -11.30 -12.05 9.47
N ASN A 223 -12.25 -12.14 8.53
CA ASN A 223 -13.00 -13.37 8.27
C ASN A 223 -12.19 -14.47 7.57
N VAL A 224 -11.08 -14.12 6.92
CA VAL A 224 -10.24 -15.05 6.15
C VAL A 224 -8.96 -15.42 6.92
N LEU A 225 -8.36 -14.45 7.61
CA LEU A 225 -7.09 -14.65 8.31
C LEU A 225 -7.25 -15.22 9.73
N ALA A 226 -8.48 -15.33 10.26
CA ALA A 226 -8.80 -15.96 11.54
C ALA A 226 -9.20 -17.46 11.42
N ALA A 227 -9.22 -18.02 10.20
CA ALA A 227 -9.51 -19.41 9.91
C ALA A 227 -8.21 -20.21 9.68
#